data_AF-A0A8S1BK54-F1
#
_entry.id   AF-A0A8S1BK54-F1
#
_cell.length_a   1.000
_cell.length_b   1.000
_cell.length_c   1.000
_cell.angle_alpha   90.00
_cell.angle_beta   90.00
_cell.angle_gamma   90.00
#
_symmetry.space_group_name_H-M   'P 1'
#
loop_
_entity.id
_entity.type
_entity.pdbx_description
1 polymer ?
#
loop_
_entity_poly.entity_id
_entity_poly.type
_entity_poly.pdbx_seq_one_letter_code
_entity_poly.pdbx_strand_id
1 'polypeptide(L)'
;MHSISVWKLARSPNYKTNVDKGYPYSEVPFLGEYNLIKIPYSLSELIDHVDYWGEGKIVTSHGRSGFENCYNVNHTFQLVSNGEDRDRKIPNRIPVLSYTNCDTSAYIRGNSVKTVTLMGAPINKSCASDIARIVNTDVGKVVVFGFNSGSQEIANLIHALKIKDLYECPNYDLPKELQGLTLFDSHIAFLNVTMLKDRLYKLVIDGEFDRAVALSSKLDKDGARDVLTATVQKLLESNSAANTKLMSFAYKLWNGEEKDIVRNNFPPAFKLIFGQENVTILNTGYLQVLKLDTHTDSYNDRLAWGDSNDKTSTRTDTYQSIDGEFDRAVALSSKLNKDGARDVVMATVQKLLESNSAANTKLMSFAYKLWNGEEKDIVRNNFPPAFKLILGQENVTILNTGYVQVLKLDTHTDSYNDRLAWGDSNDRTSTRQGLKLVAQKDSYGDRLVMGHNGDIHVDETRFRWTFALWGGAGAATATK
;
A
#
# COMPACT_ATOMS: atom_id res chain seq x y z
N MET A 1 1.98 45.03 -15.27
CA MET A 1 3.14 45.52 -16.04
C MET A 1 4.29 45.71 -15.04
N HIS A 2 5.30 44.86 -15.08
CA HIS A 2 6.43 44.93 -14.14
C HIS A 2 7.42 46.00 -14.60
N SER A 3 7.78 46.95 -13.73
CA SER A 3 8.66 48.08 -14.07
C SER A 3 9.79 48.19 -13.06
N ILE A 4 11.02 48.26 -13.57
CA ILE A 4 12.21 48.49 -12.73
C ILE A 4 12.10 49.80 -11.95
N SER A 5 11.50 50.85 -12.52
CA SER A 5 11.35 52.15 -11.87
C SER A 5 10.41 52.07 -10.68
N VAL A 6 9.27 51.39 -10.86
CA VAL A 6 8.30 51.17 -9.76
C VAL A 6 8.94 50.30 -8.68
N TRP A 7 9.62 49.24 -9.07
CA TRP A 7 10.28 48.33 -8.13
C TRP A 7 11.39 49.00 -7.31
N LYS A 8 12.20 49.86 -7.92
CA LYS A 8 13.26 50.61 -7.23
C LYS A 8 12.72 51.55 -6.15
N LEU A 9 11.52 52.11 -6.37
CA LEU A 9 10.86 53.03 -5.45
C LEU A 9 9.97 52.32 -4.42
N ALA A 10 9.73 51.02 -4.59
CA ALA A 10 8.92 50.24 -3.67
C ALA A 10 9.58 50.13 -2.29
N ARG A 11 8.74 50.09 -1.26
CA ARG A 11 9.19 49.91 0.12
C ARG A 11 9.82 48.53 0.31
N SER A 12 10.74 48.45 1.28
CA SER A 12 11.37 47.21 1.71
C SER A 12 10.36 46.13 2.10
N PRO A 13 10.74 44.84 1.98
CA PRO A 13 9.91 43.73 2.43
C PRO A 13 9.49 43.86 3.89
N ASN A 14 8.35 43.27 4.21
CA ASN A 14 7.86 43.24 5.59
C ASN A 14 8.41 42.04 6.36
N TYR A 15 9.52 42.26 7.06
CA TYR A 15 10.13 41.25 7.94
C TYR A 15 9.57 41.25 9.37
N LYS A 16 8.47 41.97 9.63
CA LYS A 16 7.69 41.77 10.87
C LYS A 16 6.76 40.55 10.75
N THR A 17 6.32 40.25 9.53
CA THR A 17 5.42 39.14 9.20
C THR A 17 6.14 37.97 8.53
N ASN A 18 7.30 38.22 7.93
CA ASN A 18 8.13 37.22 7.26
C ASN A 18 9.50 37.12 7.94
N VAL A 19 10.11 35.94 7.89
CA VAL A 19 11.46 35.73 8.43
C VAL A 19 12.48 36.22 7.42
N ASP A 20 13.36 37.14 7.83
CA ASP A 20 14.48 37.58 7.00
C ASP A 20 15.52 36.46 6.83
N LYS A 21 15.76 36.04 5.60
CA LYS A 21 16.74 35.01 5.27
C LYS A 21 18.06 35.68 4.93
N GLY A 22 19.17 35.01 5.23
CA GLY A 22 20.51 35.60 5.07
C GLY A 22 20.88 36.13 3.67
N TYR A 23 20.14 35.77 2.61
CA TYR A 23 20.40 36.21 1.24
C TYR A 23 19.16 36.80 0.54
N PRO A 24 18.74 38.03 0.90
CA PRO A 24 17.56 38.65 0.30
C PRO A 24 17.93 39.36 -1.01
N TYR A 25 17.75 38.70 -2.17
CA TYR A 25 17.78 39.40 -3.48
C TYR A 25 16.53 40.29 -3.72
N SER A 26 15.73 40.44 -2.68
CA SER A 26 14.60 41.36 -2.58
C SER A 26 14.98 42.82 -2.68
N GLU A 27 16.17 43.21 -2.24
CA GLU A 27 16.58 44.62 -2.18
C GLU A 27 17.52 45.03 -3.32
N VAL A 28 18.12 44.05 -4.02
CA VAL A 28 19.09 44.29 -5.10
C VAL A 28 18.47 43.98 -6.48
N PRO A 29 18.61 44.87 -7.49
CA PRO A 29 18.23 44.55 -8.86
C PRO A 29 19.23 43.56 -9.48
N PHE A 30 18.77 42.76 -10.45
CA PHE A 30 19.66 41.94 -11.30
C PHE A 30 20.50 42.86 -12.19
N LEU A 31 21.66 43.30 -11.71
CA LEU A 31 22.64 44.04 -12.47
C LEU A 31 23.96 43.28 -12.42
N GLY A 32 24.15 42.38 -13.39
CA GLY A 32 25.39 42.00 -14.10
C GLY A 32 26.73 41.78 -13.37
N GLU A 33 26.86 42.04 -12.08
CA GLU A 33 28.14 42.14 -11.36
C GLU A 33 28.23 41.24 -10.12
N TYR A 34 27.15 40.54 -9.78
CA TYR A 34 27.22 39.61 -8.66
C TYR A 34 27.63 38.21 -9.15
N ASN A 35 28.89 37.85 -8.92
CA ASN A 35 29.29 36.45 -8.80
C ASN A 35 28.70 35.90 -7.49
N LEU A 36 27.40 35.60 -7.51
CA LEU A 36 26.73 35.01 -6.36
C LEU A 36 27.21 33.58 -6.20
N ILE A 37 27.84 33.30 -5.07
CA ILE A 37 27.95 31.94 -4.61
C ILE A 37 26.53 31.45 -4.34
N LYS A 38 26.17 30.32 -4.95
CA LYS A 38 24.82 29.77 -4.89
C LYS A 38 24.47 29.37 -3.46
N ILE A 39 23.22 29.59 -3.07
CA ILE A 39 22.66 29.08 -1.83
C ILE A 39 22.23 27.61 -1.98
N PRO A 40 22.48 26.76 -0.96
CA PRO A 40 23.39 26.99 0.15
C PRO A 40 24.87 26.86 -0.29
N TYR A 41 25.77 27.48 0.48
CA TYR A 41 27.21 27.56 0.19
C TYR A 41 27.89 26.20 0.38
N SER A 42 27.40 25.41 1.33
CA SER A 42 27.89 24.06 1.60
C SER A 42 27.09 23.00 0.85
N LEU A 43 27.73 21.85 0.57
CA LEU A 43 27.07 20.63 0.10
C LEU A 43 26.21 19.96 1.19
N SER A 44 26.56 20.16 2.46
CA SER A 44 25.89 19.54 3.60
C SER A 44 24.69 20.33 4.11
N GLU A 45 24.56 21.58 3.67
CA GLU A 45 23.43 22.44 4.02
C GLU A 45 22.33 22.31 2.97
N LEU A 46 21.08 22.46 3.41
CA LEU A 46 19.91 22.42 2.55
C LEU A 46 19.02 23.62 2.87
N ILE A 47 18.36 24.14 1.84
CA ILE A 47 17.31 25.15 1.97
C ILE A 47 16.02 24.44 2.39
N ASP A 48 15.41 24.88 3.49
CA ASP A 48 14.20 24.23 3.99
C ASP A 48 12.99 24.42 3.09
N HIS A 49 12.79 25.63 2.54
CA HIS A 49 11.58 25.98 1.80
C HIS A 49 11.83 27.04 0.72
N VAL A 50 11.45 26.71 -0.52
CA VAL A 50 11.33 27.63 -1.66
C VAL A 50 9.88 27.63 -2.17
N ASP A 51 9.27 28.81 -2.29
CA ASP A 51 7.91 28.99 -2.81
C ASP A 51 7.95 29.64 -4.19
N TYR A 52 7.53 28.91 -5.22
CA TYR A 52 7.44 29.41 -6.59
C TYR A 52 6.22 30.27 -6.78
N TRP A 53 6.46 31.43 -7.39
CA TRP A 53 5.51 32.52 -7.55
C TRP A 53 5.01 33.09 -6.23
N GLY A 54 5.70 32.77 -5.14
CA GLY A 54 5.42 33.27 -3.80
C GLY A 54 5.68 34.77 -3.69
N GLU A 55 4.99 35.39 -2.72
CA GLU A 55 5.10 36.80 -2.39
C GLU A 55 5.31 36.99 -0.87
N GLY A 56 5.68 35.92 -0.16
CA GLY A 56 5.62 35.85 1.31
C GLY A 56 4.22 35.57 1.85
N LYS A 57 4.08 35.58 3.18
CA LYS A 57 2.79 35.37 3.84
C LYS A 57 1.89 36.59 3.64
N ILE A 58 0.74 36.36 3.01
CA ILE A 58 -0.29 37.38 2.78
C ILE A 58 -1.57 36.96 3.51
N VAL A 59 -2.11 37.87 4.31
CA VAL A 59 -3.40 37.70 4.98
C VAL A 59 -4.33 38.81 4.52
N THR A 60 -5.48 38.43 3.97
CA THR A 60 -6.52 39.36 3.51
C THR A 60 -7.88 38.93 4.06
N SER A 61 -8.90 39.78 3.88
CA SER A 61 -10.29 39.41 4.14
C SER A 61 -10.78 38.23 3.28
N HIS A 62 -10.19 38.02 2.10
CA HIS A 62 -10.54 36.93 1.19
C HIS A 62 -9.84 35.62 1.57
N GLY A 63 -8.78 35.68 2.36
CA GLY A 63 -8.05 34.49 2.79
C GLY A 63 -6.54 34.68 2.97
N ARG A 64 -5.86 33.55 3.16
CA ARG A 64 -4.42 33.43 3.43
C ARG A 64 -3.69 32.71 2.31
N SER A 65 -2.55 33.24 1.90
CA SER A 65 -1.63 32.65 0.91
C SER A 65 -0.16 32.83 1.28
N GLY A 66 0.71 32.04 0.66
CA GLY A 66 2.15 32.11 0.84
C GLY A 66 2.63 31.72 2.25
N PHE A 67 3.94 31.78 2.46
CA PHE A 67 4.59 31.29 3.67
C PHE A 67 5.57 32.30 4.26
N GLU A 68 5.64 32.36 5.59
CA GLU A 68 6.48 33.33 6.30
C GLU A 68 7.98 33.02 6.26
N ASN A 69 8.35 31.75 6.14
CA ASN A 69 9.72 31.27 6.37
C ASN A 69 10.35 30.60 5.14
N CYS A 70 10.19 31.19 3.96
CA CYS A 70 10.66 30.65 2.69
C CYS A 70 11.47 31.67 1.86
N TYR A 71 12.17 31.18 0.84
CA TYR A 71 12.60 32.00 -0.30
C TYR A 71 11.51 32.02 -1.36
N ASN A 72 11.24 33.17 -1.97
CA ASN A 72 10.14 33.35 -2.92
C ASN A 72 10.67 33.51 -4.36
N VAL A 73 10.49 32.53 -5.23
CA VAL A 73 10.87 32.65 -6.64
C VAL A 73 9.83 33.47 -7.38
N ASN A 74 10.21 34.59 -7.99
CA ASN A 74 9.25 35.42 -8.73
C ASN A 74 9.93 36.27 -9.80
N HIS A 75 9.13 36.92 -10.65
CA HIS A 75 9.63 37.84 -11.67
C HIS A 75 10.51 38.94 -11.04
N THR A 76 11.62 39.28 -11.70
CA THR A 76 12.68 40.17 -11.18
C THR A 76 12.22 41.58 -10.75
N PHE A 77 11.05 42.04 -11.21
CA PHE A 77 10.44 43.31 -10.79
C PHE A 77 9.04 43.16 -10.21
N GLN A 78 8.67 41.95 -9.77
CA GLN A 78 7.40 41.74 -9.07
C GLN A 78 7.43 42.38 -7.68
N LEU A 79 6.32 43.02 -7.33
CA LEU A 79 5.98 43.51 -6.00
C LEU A 79 4.84 42.68 -5.45
N VAL A 80 4.66 42.69 -4.13
CA VAL A 80 3.53 42.04 -3.48
C VAL A 80 2.22 42.56 -4.09
N SER A 81 1.39 41.65 -4.56
CA SER A 81 0.20 41.96 -5.36
C SER A 81 -0.99 42.40 -4.54
N ASN A 82 -1.12 41.91 -3.30
CA ASN A 82 -2.31 42.04 -2.47
C ASN A 82 -2.01 42.12 -0.97
N GLY A 83 -3.03 42.44 -0.17
CA GLY A 83 -2.93 42.56 1.28
C GLY A 83 -2.26 43.85 1.76
N GLU A 84 -1.94 43.90 3.05
CA GLU A 84 -1.36 45.10 3.70
C GLU A 84 0.03 45.46 3.15
N ASP A 85 0.74 44.47 2.61
CA ASP A 85 2.06 44.61 2.04
C ASP A 85 2.06 44.88 0.54
N ARG A 86 0.89 45.11 -0.07
CA ARG A 86 0.77 45.47 -1.48
C ARG A 86 1.74 46.59 -1.87
N ASP A 87 2.33 46.44 -3.05
CA ASP A 87 3.34 47.33 -3.65
C ASP A 87 4.67 47.42 -2.86
N ARG A 88 4.91 46.54 -1.87
CA ARG A 88 6.24 46.33 -1.30
C ARG A 88 7.05 45.33 -2.12
N LYS A 89 8.37 45.37 -1.97
CA LYS A 89 9.26 44.33 -2.49
C LYS A 89 8.95 42.99 -1.79
N ILE A 90 9.00 41.89 -2.56
CA ILE A 90 8.75 40.53 -2.04
C ILE A 90 9.87 40.13 -1.05
N PRO A 91 9.57 39.56 0.13
CA PRO A 91 10.58 39.06 1.07
C PRO A 91 11.36 37.86 0.52
N ASN A 92 12.67 37.81 0.78
CA ASN A 92 13.58 36.72 0.38
C ASN A 92 13.44 36.29 -1.09
N ARG A 93 13.26 37.24 -2.00
CA ARG A 93 12.95 36.97 -3.40
C ARG A 93 14.16 36.35 -4.10
N ILE A 94 13.93 35.32 -4.90
CA ILE A 94 14.86 34.80 -5.90
C ILE A 94 14.33 35.22 -7.29
N PRO A 95 15.00 36.13 -8.00
CA PRO A 95 14.46 36.70 -9.23
C PRO A 95 14.65 35.75 -10.42
N VAL A 96 13.60 35.60 -11.24
CA VAL A 96 13.67 34.99 -12.57
C VAL A 96 13.33 36.00 -13.66
N LEU A 97 13.76 35.72 -14.89
CA LEU A 97 13.61 36.62 -16.04
C LEU A 97 12.14 36.85 -16.40
N SER A 98 11.33 35.80 -16.43
CA SER A 98 9.91 35.89 -16.76
C SER A 98 9.13 34.69 -16.22
N TYR A 99 7.79 34.75 -16.30
CA TYR A 99 6.94 33.59 -16.00
C TYR A 99 7.18 32.40 -16.94
N THR A 100 7.76 32.63 -18.12
CA THR A 100 8.05 31.59 -19.12
C THR A 100 9.52 31.15 -19.13
N ASN A 101 10.40 31.88 -18.44
CA ASN A 101 11.82 31.58 -18.30
C ASN A 101 12.16 31.56 -16.80
N CYS A 102 11.97 30.38 -16.22
CA CYS A 102 12.27 30.08 -14.83
C CYS A 102 13.63 29.39 -14.78
N ASP A 103 14.65 30.14 -14.40
CA ASP A 103 15.98 29.62 -14.14
C ASP A 103 16.54 30.27 -12.88
N THR A 104 16.57 29.50 -11.79
CA THR A 104 17.17 29.93 -10.52
C THR A 104 18.61 29.44 -10.38
N SER A 105 19.22 28.88 -11.43
CA SER A 105 20.53 28.24 -11.35
C SER A 105 21.67 29.16 -10.95
N ALA A 106 21.54 30.47 -11.18
CA ALA A 106 22.48 31.48 -10.71
C ALA A 106 22.44 31.69 -9.19
N TYR A 107 21.33 31.32 -8.53
CA TYR A 107 21.08 31.59 -7.11
C TYR A 107 21.03 30.32 -6.28
N ILE A 108 20.31 29.30 -6.75
CA ILE A 108 20.03 28.09 -5.98
C ILE A 108 20.83 26.93 -6.56
N ARG A 109 21.60 26.27 -5.70
CA ARG A 109 22.32 25.05 -6.03
C ARG A 109 21.32 23.93 -6.38
N GLY A 110 21.63 23.11 -7.38
CA GLY A 110 20.83 21.92 -7.66
C GLY A 110 20.83 20.95 -6.46
N ASN A 111 19.77 20.16 -6.33
CA ASN A 111 19.60 19.13 -5.30
C ASN A 111 19.74 19.64 -3.85
N SER A 112 19.31 20.87 -3.57
CA SER A 112 19.59 21.54 -2.29
C SER A 112 18.35 21.98 -1.51
N VAL A 113 17.14 21.71 -2.01
CA VAL A 113 15.89 22.20 -1.39
C VAL A 113 15.06 21.04 -0.84
N LYS A 114 14.65 21.14 0.44
CA LYS A 114 13.80 20.13 1.10
C LYS A 114 12.33 20.27 0.72
N THR A 115 11.79 21.48 0.66
CA THR A 115 10.38 21.71 0.35
C THR A 115 10.27 22.74 -0.75
N VAL A 116 9.62 22.38 -1.85
CA VAL A 116 9.23 23.32 -2.88
C VAL A 116 7.70 23.45 -2.88
N THR A 117 7.18 24.67 -2.85
CA THR A 117 5.75 24.92 -3.01
C THR A 117 5.46 25.77 -4.23
N LEU A 118 4.22 25.71 -4.73
CA LEU A 118 3.75 26.57 -5.81
C LEU A 118 2.24 26.76 -5.70
N MET A 119 1.77 28.00 -5.91
CA MET A 119 0.35 28.35 -5.82
C MET A 119 -0.15 29.11 -7.06
N GLY A 120 -1.24 28.65 -7.68
CA GLY A 120 -2.09 29.43 -8.60
C GLY A 120 -1.49 29.97 -9.91
N ALA A 121 -0.18 29.83 -10.14
CA ALA A 121 0.50 30.37 -11.33
C ALA A 121 0.98 29.25 -12.28
N PRO A 122 1.04 29.47 -13.60
CA PRO A 122 1.27 28.40 -14.57
C PRO A 122 2.58 27.63 -14.36
N ILE A 123 2.51 26.29 -14.40
CA ILE A 123 3.68 25.40 -14.36
C ILE A 123 4.04 25.00 -15.79
N ASN A 124 4.77 25.87 -16.48
CA ASN A 124 5.35 25.50 -17.78
C ASN A 124 6.59 24.60 -17.61
N LYS A 125 7.12 24.12 -18.74
CA LYS A 125 8.30 23.23 -18.76
C LYS A 125 9.54 23.85 -18.11
N SER A 126 9.78 25.16 -18.27
CA SER A 126 10.92 25.83 -17.64
C SER A 126 10.78 25.81 -16.12
N CYS A 127 9.59 26.14 -15.60
CA CYS A 127 9.28 26.10 -14.18
C CYS A 127 9.43 24.68 -13.60
N ALA A 128 8.82 23.69 -14.24
CA ALA A 128 8.91 22.29 -13.81
C ALA A 128 10.36 21.77 -13.78
N SER A 129 11.15 22.07 -14.81
CA SER A 129 12.57 21.66 -14.88
C SER A 129 13.41 22.31 -13.78
N ASP A 130 13.18 23.59 -13.46
CA ASP A 130 13.92 24.28 -12.42
C ASP A 130 13.53 23.78 -11.01
N ILE A 131 12.24 23.52 -10.76
CA ILE A 131 11.76 22.86 -9.55
C ILE A 131 12.45 21.50 -9.37
N ALA A 132 12.44 20.66 -10.41
CA ALA A 132 13.08 19.36 -10.39
C ALA A 132 14.60 19.45 -10.19
N ARG A 133 15.25 20.49 -10.73
CA ARG A 133 16.68 20.73 -10.55
C ARG A 133 17.03 21.01 -9.08
N ILE A 134 16.25 21.85 -8.39
CA ILE A 134 16.59 22.31 -7.03
C ILE A 134 16.14 21.35 -5.93
N VAL A 135 15.03 20.61 -6.12
CA VAL A 135 14.53 19.69 -5.10
C VAL A 135 15.56 18.60 -4.82
N ASN A 136 15.79 18.33 -3.54
CA ASN A 136 16.74 17.32 -3.09
C ASN A 136 16.14 15.92 -3.28
N THR A 137 16.90 14.99 -3.85
CA THR A 137 16.44 13.61 -4.12
C THR A 137 16.21 12.77 -2.88
N ASP A 138 16.89 13.08 -1.78
CA ASP A 138 16.96 12.20 -0.61
C ASP A 138 15.93 12.61 0.46
N VAL A 139 15.67 13.91 0.58
CA VAL A 139 14.77 14.49 1.60
C VAL A 139 13.73 15.46 1.02
N GLY A 140 13.73 15.67 -0.29
CA GLY A 140 12.89 16.68 -0.93
C GLY A 140 11.44 16.25 -1.14
N LYS A 141 10.54 17.24 -1.11
CA LYS A 141 9.13 17.15 -1.48
C LYS A 141 8.68 18.39 -2.25
N VAL A 142 7.70 18.22 -3.13
CA VAL A 142 7.05 19.32 -3.86
C VAL A 142 5.56 19.30 -3.55
N VAL A 143 4.96 20.44 -3.19
CA VAL A 143 3.52 20.55 -2.93
C VAL A 143 2.95 21.71 -3.73
N VAL A 144 1.97 21.44 -4.58
CA VAL A 144 1.31 22.45 -5.42
C VAL A 144 -0.14 22.62 -5.00
N PHE A 145 -0.61 23.87 -4.95
CA PHE A 145 -1.94 24.23 -4.44
C PHE A 145 -2.81 24.84 -5.54
N GLY A 146 -4.09 24.44 -5.57
CA GLY A 146 -5.09 24.97 -6.50
C GLY A 146 -4.95 24.50 -7.95
N PHE A 147 -4.30 23.36 -8.18
CA PHE A 147 -4.16 22.76 -9.52
C PHE A 147 -5.05 21.54 -9.69
N ASN A 148 -5.57 21.37 -10.90
CA ASN A 148 -6.25 20.15 -11.31
C ASN A 148 -5.22 19.07 -11.72
N SER A 149 -5.35 17.86 -11.19
CA SER A 149 -4.43 16.73 -11.46
C SER A 149 -4.33 16.35 -12.94
N GLY A 150 -5.36 16.60 -13.75
CA GLY A 150 -5.36 16.35 -15.20
C GLY A 150 -4.82 17.50 -16.06
N SER A 151 -4.33 18.58 -15.46
CA SER A 151 -3.87 19.77 -16.19
C SER A 151 -2.49 19.57 -16.85
N GLN A 152 -2.22 20.35 -17.90
CA GLN A 152 -0.92 20.34 -18.58
C GLN A 152 0.21 20.79 -17.65
N GLU A 153 -0.10 21.68 -16.71
CA GLU A 153 0.78 22.16 -15.66
C GLU A 153 1.28 21.00 -14.78
N ILE A 154 0.35 20.18 -14.30
CA ILE A 154 0.68 19.00 -13.50
C ILE A 154 1.40 17.95 -14.34
N ALA A 155 1.03 17.76 -15.61
CA ALA A 155 1.75 16.86 -16.51
C ALA A 155 3.21 17.28 -16.73
N ASN A 156 3.48 18.58 -16.88
CA ASN A 156 4.85 19.10 -16.98
C ASN A 156 5.66 18.80 -15.71
N LEU A 157 5.03 18.99 -14.54
CA LEU A 157 5.67 18.75 -13.25
C LEU A 157 5.95 17.26 -13.02
N ILE A 158 4.97 16.38 -13.28
CA ILE A 158 5.13 14.93 -13.20
C ILE A 158 6.32 14.47 -14.06
N HIS A 159 6.40 14.95 -15.31
CA HIS A 159 7.48 14.56 -16.22
C HIS A 159 8.86 14.96 -15.67
N ALA A 160 9.01 16.18 -15.17
CA ALA A 160 10.28 16.66 -14.63
C ALA A 160 10.67 15.98 -13.32
N LEU A 161 9.71 15.76 -12.40
CA LEU A 161 9.94 15.15 -11.10
C LEU A 161 10.19 13.65 -11.17
N LYS A 162 9.60 12.95 -12.13
CA LYS A 162 9.83 11.52 -12.34
C LYS A 162 11.30 11.20 -12.62
N ILE A 163 12.04 12.10 -13.28
CA ILE A 163 13.49 11.96 -13.55
C ILE A 163 14.31 12.01 -12.25
N LYS A 164 13.72 12.54 -11.17
CA LYS A 164 14.34 12.69 -9.85
C LYS A 164 13.81 11.68 -8.83
N ASP A 165 13.01 10.71 -9.27
CA ASP A 165 12.33 9.74 -8.42
C ASP A 165 11.42 10.40 -7.36
N LEU A 166 10.77 11.51 -7.74
CA LEU A 166 9.67 12.10 -6.98
C LEU A 166 8.34 11.75 -7.66
N TYR A 167 7.45 11.13 -6.90
CA TYR A 167 6.16 10.64 -7.39
C TYR A 167 5.02 11.26 -6.59
N GLU A 168 3.87 11.37 -7.24
CA GLU A 168 2.66 11.90 -6.63
C GLU A 168 2.19 10.98 -5.48
N CYS A 169 1.87 11.59 -4.35
CA CYS A 169 1.32 10.91 -3.18
C CYS A 169 -0.16 11.31 -3.01
N PRO A 170 -1.11 10.44 -3.39
CA PRO A 170 -2.53 10.72 -3.25
C PRO A 170 -2.92 10.85 -1.77
N ASN A 171 -3.85 11.77 -1.49
CA ASN A 171 -4.37 12.02 -0.14
C ASN A 171 -3.24 12.30 0.88
N TYR A 172 -2.21 13.05 0.49
CA TYR A 172 -1.11 13.39 1.38
C TYR A 172 -1.57 14.35 2.49
N ASP A 173 -1.28 14.00 3.74
CA ASP A 173 -1.55 14.88 4.88
C ASP A 173 -0.47 15.97 4.94
N LEU A 174 -0.89 17.23 4.75
CA LEU A 174 0.06 18.33 4.79
C LEU A 174 0.67 18.48 6.19
N PRO A 175 1.99 18.68 6.29
CA PRO A 175 2.61 18.98 7.56
C PRO A 175 2.19 20.38 8.05
N LYS A 176 2.24 20.61 9.36
CA LYS A 176 1.68 21.81 10.01
C LYS A 176 2.15 23.12 9.38
N GLU A 177 3.41 23.19 8.95
CA GLU A 177 4.02 24.35 8.31
C GLU A 177 3.42 24.68 6.94
N LEU A 178 2.79 23.72 6.26
CA LEU A 178 2.13 23.89 4.97
C LEU A 178 0.61 24.03 5.08
N GLN A 179 0.05 23.94 6.28
CA GLN A 179 -1.38 24.08 6.54
C GLN A 179 -1.79 25.56 6.70
N GLY A 180 -3.09 25.83 6.58
CA GLY A 180 -3.68 27.13 6.93
C GLY A 180 -3.74 28.15 5.79
N LEU A 181 -3.37 27.74 4.57
CA LEU A 181 -3.76 28.45 3.36
C LEU A 181 -5.27 28.28 3.16
N THR A 182 -5.97 29.38 2.85
CA THR A 182 -7.44 29.36 2.73
C THR A 182 -7.93 29.77 1.34
N LEU A 183 -7.04 30.23 0.47
CA LEU A 183 -7.37 30.56 -0.93
C LEU A 183 -7.40 29.33 -1.84
N PHE A 184 -6.97 28.17 -1.34
CA PHE A 184 -6.90 26.92 -2.08
C PHE A 184 -7.51 25.82 -1.23
N ASP A 185 -8.37 25.01 -1.83
CA ASP A 185 -9.07 23.88 -1.20
C ASP A 185 -8.46 22.52 -1.56
N SER A 186 -7.45 22.53 -2.43
CA SER A 186 -6.83 21.35 -3.01
C SER A 186 -5.32 21.49 -3.09
N HIS A 187 -4.64 20.36 -2.92
CA HIS A 187 -3.20 20.24 -3.08
C HIS A 187 -2.83 18.91 -3.73
N ILE A 188 -1.69 18.90 -4.41
CA ILE A 188 -1.06 17.70 -4.95
C ILE A 188 0.37 17.67 -4.39
N ALA A 189 0.76 16.55 -3.79
CA ALA A 189 2.07 16.37 -3.20
C ALA A 189 2.89 15.37 -4.00
N PHE A 190 4.16 15.67 -4.22
CA PHE A 190 5.16 14.80 -4.80
C PHE A 190 6.24 14.55 -3.77
N LEU A 191 6.49 13.28 -3.48
CA LEU A 191 7.42 12.86 -2.45
C LEU A 191 8.54 12.04 -3.08
N ASN A 192 9.75 12.12 -2.51
CA ASN A 192 10.83 11.22 -2.91
C ASN A 192 10.56 9.77 -2.47
N VAL A 193 11.30 8.84 -3.07
CA VAL A 193 11.22 7.40 -2.81
C VAL A 193 11.31 7.03 -1.33
N THR A 194 12.20 7.65 -0.55
CA THR A 194 12.34 7.36 0.89
C THR A 194 11.08 7.71 1.65
N MET A 195 10.54 8.91 1.43
CA MET A 195 9.29 9.36 2.04
C MET A 195 8.09 8.50 1.61
N LEU A 196 8.05 8.04 0.36
CA LEU A 196 6.99 7.17 -0.14
C LEU A 196 7.03 5.78 0.51
N LYS A 197 8.22 5.20 0.69
CA LYS A 197 8.41 3.92 1.41
C LYS A 197 7.91 4.03 2.85
N ASP A 198 8.31 5.08 3.56
CA ASP A 198 7.88 5.29 4.95
C ASP A 198 6.38 5.57 5.05
N ARG A 199 5.82 6.32 4.09
CA ARG A 199 4.39 6.59 4.05
C ARG A 199 3.58 5.32 3.79
N LEU A 200 3.93 4.54 2.76
CA LEU A 200 3.22 3.30 2.44
C LEU A 200 3.31 2.30 3.59
N TYR A 201 4.50 2.13 4.18
CA TYR A 201 4.70 1.30 5.36
C TYR A 201 3.77 1.73 6.51
N LYS A 202 3.74 3.03 6.83
CA LYS A 202 2.90 3.56 7.91
C LYS A 202 1.41 3.34 7.64
N LEU A 203 0.93 3.58 6.42
CA LEU A 203 -0.47 3.33 6.06
C LEU A 203 -0.87 1.86 6.27
N VAL A 204 0.01 0.92 5.90
CA VAL A 204 -0.25 -0.51 6.10
C VAL A 204 -0.27 -0.88 7.59
N ILE A 205 0.70 -0.41 8.38
CA ILE A 205 0.78 -0.68 9.82
C ILE A 205 -0.42 -0.10 10.56
N ASP A 206 -0.80 1.14 10.23
CA ASP A 206 -1.93 1.84 10.85
C ASP A 206 -3.29 1.26 10.38
N GLY A 207 -3.30 0.34 9.41
CA GLY A 207 -4.51 -0.30 8.88
C GLY A 207 -5.32 0.59 7.93
N GLU A 208 -4.74 1.68 7.44
CA GLU A 208 -5.34 2.59 6.46
C GLU A 208 -5.24 2.00 5.04
N PHE A 209 -5.80 0.80 4.85
CA PHE A 209 -5.58 0.01 3.64
C PHE A 209 -6.10 0.67 2.36
N ASP A 210 -7.21 1.40 2.40
CA ASP A 210 -7.74 2.06 1.21
C ASP A 210 -6.77 3.14 0.68
N ARG A 211 -6.14 3.90 1.59
CA ARG A 211 -5.08 4.86 1.23
C ARG A 211 -3.81 4.15 0.76
N ALA A 212 -3.45 3.02 1.40
CA ALA A 212 -2.31 2.22 0.98
C ALA A 212 -2.50 1.67 -0.46
N VAL A 213 -3.69 1.14 -0.78
CA VAL A 213 -4.06 0.66 -2.12
C VAL A 213 -4.02 1.81 -3.13
N ALA A 214 -4.59 2.98 -2.81
CA ALA A 214 -4.55 4.14 -3.70
C ALA A 214 -3.10 4.59 -4.00
N LEU A 215 -2.25 4.65 -2.98
CA LEU A 215 -0.83 4.96 -3.15
C LEU A 215 -0.11 3.90 -3.99
N SER A 216 -0.36 2.61 -3.73
CA SER A 216 0.26 1.53 -4.50
C SER A 216 -0.16 1.51 -5.97
N SER A 217 -1.44 1.70 -6.26
CA SER A 217 -1.97 1.85 -7.63
C SER A 217 -1.24 2.97 -8.38
N LYS A 218 -1.07 4.13 -7.73
CA LYS A 218 -0.36 5.26 -8.31
C LYS A 218 1.11 4.94 -8.57
N LEU A 219 1.80 4.33 -7.61
CA LEU A 219 3.21 3.94 -7.74
C LEU A 219 3.45 2.92 -8.85
N ASP A 220 2.60 1.90 -9.00
CA ASP A 220 2.76 0.91 -10.08
C ASP A 220 2.55 1.57 -11.46
N LYS A 221 1.53 2.42 -11.62
CA LYS A 221 1.28 3.20 -12.84
C LYS A 221 2.44 4.14 -13.18
N ASP A 222 3.05 4.74 -12.17
CA ASP A 222 4.20 5.63 -12.35
C ASP A 222 5.52 4.86 -12.56
N GLY A 223 5.53 3.53 -12.43
CA GLY A 223 6.70 2.67 -12.60
C GLY A 223 7.63 2.61 -11.38
N ALA A 224 7.18 3.09 -10.22
CA ALA A 224 7.93 3.15 -8.97
C ALA A 224 7.89 1.82 -8.19
N ARG A 225 8.08 0.69 -8.88
CA ARG A 225 7.94 -0.67 -8.30
C ARG A 225 8.91 -0.95 -7.16
N ASP A 226 10.09 -0.33 -7.18
CA ASP A 226 11.08 -0.47 -6.11
C ASP A 226 10.57 0.05 -4.76
N VAL A 227 9.67 1.04 -4.75
CA VAL A 227 9.00 1.51 -3.53
C VAL A 227 8.11 0.39 -2.96
N LEU A 228 7.35 -0.28 -3.81
CA LEU A 228 6.43 -1.36 -3.44
C LEU A 228 7.21 -2.55 -2.87
N THR A 229 8.18 -3.07 -3.64
CA THR A 229 9.00 -4.21 -3.25
C THR A 229 9.76 -3.97 -1.95
N ALA A 230 10.38 -2.78 -1.80
CA ALA A 230 11.09 -2.44 -0.57
C ALA A 230 10.15 -2.33 0.65
N THR A 231 8.92 -1.83 0.46
CA THR A 231 7.95 -1.73 1.53
C THR A 231 7.44 -3.12 1.96
N VAL A 232 7.16 -4.00 1.01
CA VAL A 232 6.79 -5.40 1.27
C VAL A 232 7.92 -6.11 2.02
N GLN A 233 9.17 -5.96 1.57
CA GLN A 233 10.33 -6.55 2.24
C GLN A 233 10.47 -6.04 3.68
N LYS A 234 10.36 -4.72 3.89
CA LYS A 234 10.40 -4.11 5.23
C LYS A 234 9.29 -4.65 6.14
N LEU A 235 8.07 -4.85 5.62
CA LEU A 235 6.96 -5.42 6.38
C LEU A 235 7.25 -6.88 6.77
N LEU A 236 7.80 -7.69 5.86
CA LEU A 236 8.17 -9.09 6.11
C LEU A 236 9.28 -9.26 7.16
N GLU A 237 10.27 -8.37 7.13
CA GLU A 237 11.41 -8.35 8.06
C GLU A 237 11.10 -7.70 9.41
N SER A 238 9.90 -7.12 9.56
CA SER A 238 9.44 -6.52 10.80
C SER A 238 8.88 -7.59 11.75
N ASN A 239 8.04 -7.20 12.73
CA ASN A 239 7.44 -8.12 13.68
C ASN A 239 6.18 -8.81 13.10
N SER A 240 5.66 -9.80 13.83
CA SER A 240 4.49 -10.57 13.44
C SER A 240 3.20 -9.76 13.27
N ALA A 241 3.05 -8.65 14.00
CA ALA A 241 1.93 -7.74 13.82
C ALA A 241 1.99 -7.05 12.44
N ALA A 242 3.17 -6.63 12.00
CA ALA A 242 3.39 -6.10 10.66
C ALA A 242 3.09 -7.14 9.57
N ASN A 243 3.50 -8.38 9.76
CA ASN A 243 3.21 -9.49 8.84
C ASN A 243 1.70 -9.75 8.68
N THR A 244 0.95 -9.63 9.77
CA THR A 244 -0.51 -9.76 9.74
C THR A 244 -1.13 -8.62 8.92
N LYS A 245 -0.66 -7.37 9.11
CA LYS A 245 -1.11 -6.21 8.32
C LYS A 245 -0.75 -6.33 6.84
N LEU A 246 0.41 -6.91 6.52
CA LEU A 246 0.82 -7.18 5.15
C LEU A 246 -0.15 -8.15 4.46
N MET A 247 -0.63 -9.18 5.16
CA MET A 247 -1.62 -10.11 4.63
C MET A 247 -2.95 -9.40 4.30
N SER A 248 -3.47 -8.59 5.22
CA SER A 248 -4.67 -7.78 4.98
C SER A 248 -4.50 -6.80 3.82
N PHE A 249 -3.34 -6.17 3.72
CA PHE A 249 -3.02 -5.25 2.63
C PHE A 249 -2.96 -5.97 1.27
N ALA A 250 -2.29 -7.12 1.19
CA ALA A 250 -2.24 -7.92 -0.01
C ALA A 250 -3.63 -8.43 -0.43
N TYR A 251 -4.46 -8.83 0.54
CA TYR A 251 -5.85 -9.22 0.30
C TYR A 251 -6.66 -8.07 -0.31
N LYS A 252 -6.52 -6.84 0.22
CA LYS A 252 -7.20 -5.66 -0.31
C LYS A 252 -6.77 -5.33 -1.75
N LEU A 253 -5.48 -5.46 -2.07
CA LEU A 253 -4.99 -5.33 -3.45
C LEU A 253 -5.56 -6.42 -4.36
N TRP A 254 -5.58 -7.67 -3.89
CA TRP A 254 -6.04 -8.81 -4.68
C TRP A 254 -7.54 -8.79 -4.96
N ASN A 255 -8.35 -8.40 -3.98
CA ASN A 255 -9.81 -8.33 -4.16
C ASN A 255 -10.28 -7.01 -4.79
N GLY A 256 -9.39 -6.03 -4.93
CA GLY A 256 -9.59 -4.85 -5.76
C GLY A 256 -9.20 -5.08 -7.22
N GLU A 257 -8.96 -3.99 -7.93
CA GLU A 257 -8.53 -3.99 -9.34
C GLU A 257 -7.00 -4.19 -9.49
N GLU A 258 -6.27 -4.26 -8.37
CA GLU A 258 -4.81 -4.13 -8.32
C GLU A 258 -4.07 -5.47 -8.09
N LYS A 259 -4.63 -6.57 -8.60
CA LYS A 259 -4.06 -7.93 -8.46
C LYS A 259 -2.62 -8.04 -8.96
N ASP A 260 -2.30 -7.31 -10.02
CA ASP A 260 -0.98 -7.35 -10.64
C ASP A 260 0.11 -6.78 -9.73
N ILE A 261 -0.24 -5.87 -8.81
CA ILE A 261 0.69 -5.38 -7.80
C ILE A 261 1.15 -6.52 -6.90
N VAL A 262 0.23 -7.39 -6.48
CA VAL A 262 0.57 -8.58 -5.69
C VAL A 262 1.42 -9.54 -6.49
N ARG A 263 1.05 -9.81 -7.74
CA ARG A 263 1.80 -10.75 -8.61
C ARG A 263 3.25 -10.31 -8.86
N ASN A 264 3.49 -9.02 -8.95
CA ASN A 264 4.77 -8.46 -9.40
C ASN A 264 5.69 -8.04 -8.25
N ASN A 265 5.15 -7.71 -7.07
CA ASN A 265 5.92 -7.06 -5.99
C ASN A 265 5.90 -7.83 -4.66
N PHE A 266 5.13 -8.91 -4.55
CA PHE A 266 5.06 -9.74 -3.33
C PHE A 266 5.76 -11.08 -3.52
N PRO A 267 6.16 -11.76 -2.43
CA PRO A 267 6.70 -13.11 -2.52
C PRO A 267 5.72 -14.07 -3.22
N PRO A 268 6.22 -15.08 -3.97
CA PRO A 268 5.38 -16.00 -4.73
C PRO A 268 4.28 -16.68 -3.91
N ALA A 269 4.51 -16.92 -2.62
CA ALA A 269 3.52 -17.51 -1.71
C ALA A 269 2.21 -16.70 -1.67
N PHE A 270 2.26 -15.36 -1.72
CA PHE A 270 1.06 -14.52 -1.73
C PHE A 270 0.21 -14.77 -2.98
N LYS A 271 0.83 -14.93 -4.14
CA LYS A 271 0.13 -15.28 -5.39
C LYS A 271 -0.54 -16.66 -5.29
N LEU A 272 0.12 -17.65 -4.69
CA LEU A 272 -0.44 -18.98 -4.51
C LEU A 272 -1.65 -18.95 -3.57
N ILE A 273 -1.48 -18.27 -2.43
CA ILE A 273 -2.48 -18.11 -1.38
C ILE A 273 -3.74 -17.41 -1.92
N PHE A 274 -3.58 -16.25 -2.57
CA PHE A 274 -4.71 -15.48 -3.09
C PHE A 274 -5.23 -15.97 -4.45
N GLY A 275 -4.37 -16.62 -5.23
CA GLY A 275 -4.77 -17.32 -6.45
C GLY A 275 -5.62 -18.55 -6.20
N GLN A 276 -5.73 -18.97 -4.94
CA GLN A 276 -6.40 -20.21 -4.55
C GLN A 276 -5.83 -21.41 -5.30
N GLU A 277 -4.53 -21.39 -5.57
CA GLU A 277 -3.88 -22.48 -6.27
C GLU A 277 -3.81 -23.70 -5.35
N ASN A 278 -3.83 -24.89 -5.94
CA ASN A 278 -3.52 -26.10 -5.19
C ASN A 278 -2.05 -26.08 -4.80
N VAL A 279 -1.77 -26.25 -3.51
CA VAL A 279 -0.43 -26.17 -2.96
C VAL A 279 -0.12 -27.34 -2.06
N THR A 280 1.18 -27.51 -1.87
CA THR A 280 1.79 -28.29 -0.81
C THR A 280 2.25 -27.34 0.30
N ILE A 281 1.88 -27.63 1.55
CA ILE A 281 2.34 -26.88 2.73
C ILE A 281 3.47 -27.66 3.39
N LEU A 282 4.69 -27.14 3.34
CA LEU A 282 5.91 -27.80 3.79
C LEU A 282 6.44 -27.16 5.08
N ASN A 283 6.64 -27.94 6.14
CA ASN A 283 7.36 -27.45 7.32
C ASN A 283 8.86 -27.35 7.03
N THR A 284 9.49 -26.21 7.33
CA THR A 284 10.91 -25.98 6.99
C THR A 284 11.88 -26.68 7.92
N GLY A 285 11.49 -26.94 9.17
CA GLY A 285 12.38 -27.53 10.18
C GLY A 285 12.60 -29.02 9.99
N TYR A 286 11.57 -29.72 9.49
CA TYR A 286 11.62 -31.17 9.26
C TYR A 286 11.49 -31.57 7.80
N LEU A 287 11.22 -30.62 6.89
CA LEU A 287 11.00 -30.85 5.45
C LEU A 287 9.89 -31.86 5.17
N GLN A 288 8.86 -31.83 6.01
CA GLN A 288 7.68 -32.70 5.93
C GLN A 288 6.45 -31.94 5.49
N VAL A 289 5.62 -32.61 4.68
CA VAL A 289 4.45 -32.01 4.04
C VAL A 289 3.20 -32.26 4.88
N LEU A 290 2.36 -31.24 5.05
CA LEU A 290 1.09 -31.38 5.74
C LEU A 290 0.16 -32.34 4.97
N LYS A 291 -0.40 -33.33 5.68
CA LYS A 291 -1.45 -34.24 5.21
C LYS A 291 -2.49 -34.51 6.29
N LEU A 292 -3.60 -35.13 5.90
CA LEU A 292 -4.55 -35.75 6.81
C LEU A 292 -4.46 -37.29 6.80
N ASP A 293 -4.79 -37.90 7.93
CA ASP A 293 -4.84 -39.35 8.11
C ASP A 293 -5.90 -40.02 7.22
N THR A 294 -5.69 -41.29 6.87
CA THR A 294 -6.70 -42.12 6.20
C THR A 294 -7.81 -42.58 7.13
N HIS A 295 -7.58 -42.59 8.44
CA HIS A 295 -8.58 -42.97 9.44
C HIS A 295 -9.30 -41.75 10.01
N THR A 296 -10.55 -41.95 10.40
CA THR A 296 -11.38 -40.95 11.09
C THR A 296 -11.65 -41.39 12.51
N ASP A 297 -11.81 -40.43 13.41
CA ASP A 297 -12.26 -40.69 14.79
C ASP A 297 -13.80 -40.88 14.87
N SER A 298 -14.34 -40.93 16.09
CA SER A 298 -15.78 -41.06 16.34
C SER A 298 -16.61 -39.84 15.93
N TYR A 299 -15.97 -38.69 15.72
CA TYR A 299 -16.58 -37.45 15.26
C TYR A 299 -16.41 -37.24 13.76
N ASN A 300 -15.81 -38.21 13.06
CA ASN A 300 -15.46 -38.18 11.64
C ASN A 300 -14.33 -37.18 11.30
N ASP A 301 -13.51 -36.83 12.29
CA ASP A 301 -12.34 -35.97 12.15
C ASP A 301 -11.10 -36.79 11.78
N ARG A 302 -10.20 -36.21 10.98
CA ARG A 302 -8.93 -36.83 10.59
C ARG A 302 -7.77 -36.15 11.30
N LEU A 303 -6.82 -36.92 11.82
CA LEU A 303 -5.64 -36.35 12.46
C LEU A 303 -4.70 -35.73 11.41
N ALA A 304 -4.08 -34.59 11.73
CA ALA A 304 -3.14 -33.92 10.85
C ALA A 304 -1.69 -34.34 11.11
N TRP A 305 -0.95 -34.61 10.04
CA TRP A 305 0.42 -35.14 10.08
C TRP A 305 1.35 -34.40 9.14
N GLY A 306 2.64 -34.38 9.46
CA GLY A 306 3.74 -34.09 8.53
C GLY A 306 4.24 -35.40 7.93
N ASP A 307 4.04 -35.57 6.62
CA ASP A 307 4.50 -36.74 5.87
C ASP A 307 5.99 -36.63 5.52
N SER A 308 6.72 -37.70 5.80
CA SER A 308 8.16 -37.82 5.52
C SER A 308 8.48 -38.25 4.08
N ASN A 309 7.56 -38.90 3.39
CA ASN A 309 7.79 -39.64 2.14
C ASN A 309 6.91 -39.17 0.98
N ASP A 310 5.65 -38.83 1.24
CA ASP A 310 4.68 -38.39 0.25
C ASP A 310 4.64 -36.85 0.18
N LYS A 311 4.89 -36.33 -1.02
CA LYS A 311 4.87 -34.88 -1.31
C LYS A 311 4.01 -34.52 -2.52
N THR A 312 3.36 -35.51 -3.14
CA THR A 312 2.72 -35.36 -4.45
C THR A 312 1.34 -36.00 -4.54
N SER A 313 0.91 -36.83 -3.58
CA SER A 313 -0.44 -37.39 -3.62
C SER A 313 -1.51 -36.35 -3.28
N THR A 314 -2.76 -36.67 -3.61
CA THR A 314 -3.93 -35.85 -3.27
C THR A 314 -4.15 -35.68 -1.75
N ARG A 315 -3.48 -36.47 -0.91
CA ARG A 315 -3.54 -36.33 0.56
C ARG A 315 -2.75 -35.13 1.06
N THR A 316 -1.77 -34.71 0.28
CA THR A 316 -0.93 -33.52 0.52
C THR A 316 -1.43 -32.30 -0.26
N ASP A 317 -2.40 -32.49 -1.15
CA ASP A 317 -3.05 -31.43 -1.89
C ASP A 317 -3.92 -30.59 -0.95
N THR A 318 -3.52 -29.32 -0.82
CA THR A 318 -4.13 -28.36 0.08
C THR A 318 -4.52 -27.13 -0.72
N TYR A 319 -5.73 -26.65 -0.50
CA TYR A 319 -6.29 -25.48 -1.13
C TYR A 319 -6.43 -24.36 -0.10
N GLN A 320 -5.94 -23.17 -0.44
CA GLN A 320 -6.31 -21.96 0.29
C GLN A 320 -7.59 -21.40 -0.32
N SER A 321 -8.67 -21.39 0.46
CA SER A 321 -9.84 -20.62 0.07
C SER A 321 -9.63 -19.17 0.45
N ILE A 322 -9.45 -18.31 -0.56
CA ILE A 322 -9.51 -16.85 -0.43
C ILE A 322 -10.16 -16.27 -1.69
N ASP A 323 -11.48 -16.09 -1.65
CA ASP A 323 -12.42 -15.43 -2.59
C ASP A 323 -12.07 -15.25 -4.10
N GLY A 324 -12.93 -15.74 -5.04
CA GLY A 324 -12.95 -15.23 -6.43
C GLY A 324 -13.84 -15.93 -7.51
N GLU A 325 -14.55 -15.10 -8.31
CA GLU A 325 -15.27 -15.25 -9.63
C GLU A 325 -16.68 -15.91 -9.81
N PHE A 326 -17.81 -15.20 -9.54
CA PHE A 326 -19.20 -15.69 -9.80
C PHE A 326 -20.28 -14.65 -10.20
N ASP A 327 -19.95 -13.46 -10.72
CA ASP A 327 -20.93 -12.35 -10.85
C ASP A 327 -22.18 -12.67 -11.67
N ARG A 328 -22.04 -13.44 -12.76
CA ARG A 328 -23.19 -13.82 -13.60
C ARG A 328 -24.13 -14.82 -12.91
N ALA A 329 -23.57 -15.74 -12.13
CA ALA A 329 -24.34 -16.72 -11.37
C ALA A 329 -25.10 -16.05 -10.21
N VAL A 330 -24.49 -15.05 -9.59
CA VAL A 330 -25.09 -14.23 -8.52
C VAL A 330 -26.29 -13.46 -9.05
N ALA A 331 -26.12 -12.76 -10.17
CA ALA A 331 -27.21 -12.00 -10.80
C ALA A 331 -28.39 -12.90 -11.19
N LEU A 332 -28.12 -14.09 -11.76
CA LEU A 332 -29.15 -15.06 -12.11
C LEU A 332 -29.88 -15.60 -10.88
N SER A 333 -29.16 -15.87 -9.81
CA SER A 333 -29.73 -16.45 -8.58
C SER A 333 -30.53 -15.42 -7.78
N SER A 334 -30.09 -14.15 -7.80
CA SER A 334 -30.87 -13.00 -7.32
C SER A 334 -32.23 -12.93 -8.02
N LYS A 335 -32.22 -13.04 -9.35
CA LYS A 335 -33.44 -13.02 -10.17
C LYS A 335 -34.36 -14.20 -9.86
N LEU A 336 -33.84 -15.43 -9.85
CA LEU A 336 -34.63 -16.64 -9.56
C LEU A 336 -35.25 -16.61 -8.15
N ASN A 337 -34.54 -16.06 -7.16
CA ASN A 337 -35.08 -15.90 -5.82
C ASN A 337 -36.18 -14.83 -5.74
N LYS A 338 -36.07 -13.74 -6.50
CA LYS A 338 -37.10 -12.69 -6.61
C LYS A 338 -38.36 -13.18 -7.34
N ASP A 339 -38.19 -14.06 -8.33
CA ASP A 339 -39.27 -14.66 -9.12
C ASP A 339 -39.97 -15.85 -8.40
N GLY A 340 -39.59 -16.14 -7.14
CA GLY A 340 -40.18 -17.23 -6.35
C GLY A 340 -39.68 -18.63 -6.72
N ALA A 341 -38.74 -18.77 -7.66
CA ALA A 341 -38.18 -20.03 -8.14
C ALA A 341 -37.05 -20.57 -7.23
N ARG A 342 -37.27 -20.57 -5.91
CA ARG A 342 -36.25 -20.96 -4.90
C ARG A 342 -35.81 -22.41 -5.04
N ASP A 343 -36.74 -23.29 -5.42
CA ASP A 343 -36.48 -24.72 -5.57
C ASP A 343 -35.45 -25.02 -6.68
N VAL A 344 -35.37 -24.14 -7.70
CA VAL A 344 -34.38 -24.26 -8.79
C VAL A 344 -32.98 -23.91 -8.30
N VAL A 345 -32.84 -22.90 -7.43
CA VAL A 345 -31.56 -22.54 -6.81
C VAL A 345 -31.11 -23.67 -5.88
N MET A 346 -32.00 -24.20 -5.05
CA MET A 346 -31.74 -25.34 -4.16
C MET A 346 -31.32 -26.59 -4.93
N ALA A 347 -32.07 -26.99 -5.96
CA ALA A 347 -31.75 -28.17 -6.76
C ALA A 347 -30.42 -28.02 -7.52
N THR A 348 -30.06 -26.80 -7.92
CA THR A 348 -28.78 -26.51 -8.57
C THR A 348 -27.61 -26.59 -7.59
N VAL A 349 -27.76 -26.01 -6.39
CA VAL A 349 -26.77 -26.11 -5.31
C VAL A 349 -26.56 -27.57 -4.91
N GLN A 350 -27.64 -28.34 -4.75
CA GLN A 350 -27.59 -29.76 -4.41
C GLN A 350 -26.89 -30.60 -5.50
N LYS A 351 -27.22 -30.38 -6.78
CA LYS A 351 -26.52 -31.05 -7.89
C LYS A 351 -25.04 -30.70 -7.98
N LEU A 352 -24.65 -29.48 -7.63
CA LEU A 352 -23.26 -29.07 -7.59
C LEU A 352 -22.51 -29.73 -6.43
N LEU A 353 -23.14 -29.87 -5.26
CA LEU A 353 -22.62 -30.61 -4.11
C LEU A 353 -22.42 -32.11 -4.40
N GLU A 354 -23.30 -32.68 -5.22
CA GLU A 354 -23.26 -34.09 -5.65
C GLU A 354 -22.27 -34.35 -6.80
N SER A 355 -21.70 -33.30 -7.38
CA SER A 355 -20.73 -33.40 -8.47
C SER A 355 -19.27 -33.38 -7.97
N ASN A 356 -18.32 -33.78 -8.81
CA ASN A 356 -16.87 -33.88 -8.54
C ASN A 356 -16.29 -32.70 -7.71
N SER A 357 -15.23 -32.94 -6.91
CA SER A 357 -14.49 -31.97 -6.09
C SER A 357 -14.21 -30.60 -6.75
N ALA A 358 -13.96 -30.53 -8.06
CA ALA A 358 -13.77 -29.27 -8.79
C ALA A 358 -15.02 -28.36 -8.83
N ALA A 359 -16.22 -28.92 -8.68
CA ALA A 359 -17.48 -28.18 -8.61
C ALA A 359 -17.76 -27.63 -7.21
N ASN A 360 -17.27 -28.30 -6.15
CA ASN A 360 -17.41 -27.85 -4.77
C ASN A 360 -16.59 -26.58 -4.50
N THR A 361 -15.39 -26.47 -5.09
CA THR A 361 -14.57 -25.25 -5.04
C THR A 361 -15.28 -24.05 -5.69
N LYS A 362 -15.94 -24.27 -6.82
CA LYS A 362 -16.74 -23.25 -7.53
C LYS A 362 -17.99 -22.85 -6.72
N LEU A 363 -18.61 -23.81 -6.05
CA LEU A 363 -19.79 -23.56 -5.22
C LEU A 363 -19.47 -22.63 -4.03
N MET A 364 -18.27 -22.72 -3.45
CA MET A 364 -17.87 -21.89 -2.30
C MET A 364 -17.70 -20.43 -2.70
N SER A 365 -16.96 -20.19 -3.78
CA SER A 365 -16.76 -18.86 -4.35
C SER A 365 -18.09 -18.25 -4.83
N PHE A 366 -19.06 -19.06 -5.27
CA PHE A 366 -20.42 -18.61 -5.62
C PHE A 366 -21.22 -18.16 -4.39
N ALA A 367 -21.22 -18.97 -3.33
CA ALA A 367 -21.86 -18.65 -2.07
C ALA A 367 -21.31 -17.35 -1.46
N TYR A 368 -20.01 -17.09 -1.59
CA TYR A 368 -19.37 -15.88 -1.05
C TYR A 368 -19.93 -14.59 -1.64
N LYS A 369 -20.04 -14.52 -2.96
CA LYS A 369 -20.56 -13.31 -3.63
C LYS A 369 -22.00 -13.04 -3.26
N LEU A 370 -22.82 -14.08 -3.12
CA LEU A 370 -24.17 -13.93 -2.61
C LEU A 370 -24.17 -13.43 -1.15
N TRP A 371 -23.23 -13.87 -0.30
CA TRP A 371 -23.15 -13.47 1.11
C TRP A 371 -22.78 -11.99 1.31
N ASN A 372 -21.95 -11.45 0.43
CA ASN A 372 -21.48 -10.05 0.49
C ASN A 372 -22.22 -9.08 -0.44
N GLY A 373 -23.18 -9.58 -1.23
CA GLY A 373 -24.15 -8.77 -1.98
C GLY A 373 -25.45 -8.51 -1.20
N GLU A 374 -26.46 -7.95 -1.88
CA GLU A 374 -27.82 -7.79 -1.32
C GLU A 374 -28.53 -9.16 -1.15
N GLU A 375 -27.96 -10.22 -1.72
CA GLU A 375 -28.52 -11.55 -1.82
C GLU A 375 -28.11 -12.50 -0.68
N LYS A 376 -27.63 -11.98 0.45
CA LYS A 376 -27.12 -12.78 1.58
C LYS A 376 -28.10 -13.83 2.08
N ASP A 377 -29.40 -13.55 1.98
CA ASP A 377 -30.46 -14.47 2.40
C ASP A 377 -30.55 -15.72 1.51
N ILE A 378 -30.08 -15.67 0.26
CA ILE A 378 -29.98 -16.85 -0.61
C ILE A 378 -29.01 -17.86 -0.01
N VAL A 379 -27.87 -17.40 0.49
CA VAL A 379 -26.88 -18.26 1.16
C VAL A 379 -27.45 -18.79 2.46
N ARG A 380 -28.05 -17.91 3.29
CA ARG A 380 -28.64 -18.27 4.58
C ARG A 380 -29.71 -19.35 4.48
N ASN A 381 -30.48 -19.37 3.39
CA ASN A 381 -31.62 -20.27 3.25
C ASN A 381 -31.29 -21.53 2.45
N ASN A 382 -30.36 -21.47 1.49
CA ASN A 382 -30.23 -22.51 0.47
C ASN A 382 -28.87 -23.21 0.43
N PHE A 383 -27.88 -22.73 1.18
CA PHE A 383 -26.56 -23.36 1.23
C PHE A 383 -26.38 -24.19 2.51
N PRO A 384 -25.51 -25.21 2.48
CA PRO A 384 -25.16 -25.95 3.68
C PRO A 384 -24.61 -25.01 4.77
N PRO A 385 -24.83 -25.31 6.05
CA PRO A 385 -24.35 -24.49 7.17
C PRO A 385 -22.86 -24.13 7.07
N ALA A 386 -22.01 -25.07 6.63
CA ALA A 386 -20.56 -24.87 6.46
C ALA A 386 -20.20 -23.66 5.57
N PHE A 387 -20.98 -23.37 4.53
CA PHE A 387 -20.74 -22.24 3.64
C PHE A 387 -21.05 -20.92 4.34
N LYS A 388 -22.21 -20.76 4.97
CA LYS A 388 -22.60 -19.53 5.71
C LYS A 388 -21.56 -19.11 6.74
N LEU A 389 -20.90 -20.12 7.28
CA LEU A 389 -19.86 -20.04 8.27
C LEU A 389 -18.53 -19.56 7.64
N ILE A 390 -18.08 -20.12 6.50
CA ILE A 390 -16.79 -19.77 5.85
C ILE A 390 -16.75 -18.31 5.37
N LEU A 391 -17.89 -17.78 4.95
CA LEU A 391 -17.98 -16.54 4.17
C LEU A 391 -18.05 -15.27 5.05
N GLY A 392 -17.97 -15.41 6.37
CA GLY A 392 -18.18 -14.33 7.33
C GLY A 392 -16.94 -13.72 7.98
N GLN A 393 -15.70 -14.06 7.58
CA GLN A 393 -14.48 -13.65 8.31
C GLN A 393 -13.23 -13.33 7.44
N GLU A 394 -12.35 -12.47 7.94
CA GLU A 394 -11.05 -12.06 7.36
C GLU A 394 -9.88 -13.04 7.68
N ASN A 395 -10.15 -14.34 7.79
CA ASN A 395 -9.17 -15.36 8.20
C ASN A 395 -8.83 -16.32 7.05
N VAL A 396 -7.56 -16.74 6.92
CA VAL A 396 -7.15 -17.79 5.95
C VAL A 396 -7.58 -19.15 6.47
N THR A 397 -8.41 -19.84 5.69
CA THR A 397 -8.85 -21.22 6.00
C THR A 397 -8.04 -22.20 5.16
N ILE A 398 -7.41 -23.18 5.82
CA ILE A 398 -6.63 -24.23 5.15
C ILE A 398 -7.56 -25.43 4.90
N LEU A 399 -7.87 -25.71 3.63
CA LEU A 399 -8.72 -26.83 3.22
C LEU A 399 -7.86 -27.93 2.61
N ASN A 400 -7.94 -29.16 3.12
CA ASN A 400 -7.37 -30.31 2.41
C ASN A 400 -8.32 -30.74 1.28
N THR A 401 -7.85 -30.80 0.03
CA THR A 401 -8.73 -31.10 -1.13
C THR A 401 -9.03 -32.57 -1.28
N GLY A 402 -8.13 -33.45 -0.83
CA GLY A 402 -8.31 -34.90 -0.87
C GLY A 402 -9.48 -35.37 -0.01
N TYR A 403 -9.73 -34.69 1.12
CA TYR A 403 -10.79 -35.05 2.07
C TYR A 403 -11.87 -33.97 2.26
N VAL A 404 -11.70 -32.77 1.68
CA VAL A 404 -12.62 -31.63 1.81
C VAL A 404 -12.86 -31.26 3.28
N GLN A 405 -11.77 -31.23 4.07
CA GLN A 405 -11.79 -30.92 5.49
C GLN A 405 -10.90 -29.73 5.82
N VAL A 406 -11.34 -28.90 6.76
CA VAL A 406 -10.63 -27.71 7.23
C VAL A 406 -9.73 -28.06 8.39
N LEU A 407 -8.50 -27.53 8.38
CA LEU A 407 -7.59 -27.67 9.51
C LEU A 407 -8.10 -26.87 10.72
N LYS A 408 -8.27 -27.53 11.87
CA LYS A 408 -8.64 -26.96 13.17
C LYS A 408 -7.67 -27.42 14.27
N LEU A 409 -7.74 -26.78 15.43
CA LEU A 409 -7.02 -27.18 16.64
C LEU A 409 -8.02 -27.71 17.69
N ASP A 410 -7.68 -28.76 18.41
CA ASP A 410 -8.54 -29.39 19.41
C ASP A 410 -9.01 -28.40 20.49
N THR A 411 -10.21 -28.61 21.04
CA THR A 411 -10.70 -27.88 22.22
C THR A 411 -9.94 -28.25 23.49
N HIS A 412 -9.41 -29.47 23.56
CA HIS A 412 -8.63 -29.97 24.68
C HIS A 412 -7.14 -29.68 24.49
N THR A 413 -6.45 -29.51 25.61
CA THR A 413 -5.01 -29.29 25.63
C THR A 413 -4.30 -30.45 26.32
N ASP A 414 -3.07 -30.73 25.91
CA ASP A 414 -2.20 -31.67 26.61
C ASP A 414 -1.59 -31.05 27.89
N SER A 415 -0.68 -31.77 28.55
CA SER A 415 0.01 -31.30 29.76
C SER A 415 0.93 -30.09 29.54
N TYR A 416 1.24 -29.76 28.29
CA TYR A 416 2.02 -28.60 27.88
C TYR A 416 1.15 -27.46 27.34
N ASN A 417 -0.18 -27.61 27.46
CA ASN A 417 -1.21 -26.75 26.89
C ASN A 417 -1.23 -26.70 25.34
N ASP A 418 -0.49 -27.58 24.67
CA ASP A 418 -0.54 -27.72 23.21
C ASP A 418 -1.84 -28.41 22.78
N ARG A 419 -2.30 -28.16 21.55
CA ARG A 419 -3.56 -28.71 21.01
C ARG A 419 -3.26 -29.63 19.84
N LEU A 420 -3.98 -30.75 19.71
CA LEU A 420 -3.88 -31.58 18.50
C LEU A 420 -4.45 -30.83 17.30
N ALA A 421 -3.87 -31.02 16.11
CA ALA A 421 -4.43 -30.49 14.87
C ALA A 421 -5.23 -31.56 14.14
N TRP A 422 -6.41 -31.18 13.66
CA TRP A 422 -7.40 -32.06 13.07
C TRP A 422 -7.92 -31.48 11.75
N GLY A 423 -8.36 -32.32 10.84
CA GLY A 423 -9.22 -31.98 9.72
C GLY A 423 -10.68 -32.26 10.08
N ASP A 424 -11.54 -31.24 10.00
CA ASP A 424 -12.97 -31.36 10.28
C ASP A 424 -13.81 -30.74 9.15
N SER A 425 -14.99 -31.29 8.98
CA SER A 425 -16.09 -30.80 8.15
C SER A 425 -16.93 -29.65 8.77
N ASN A 426 -16.91 -29.44 10.10
CA ASN A 426 -17.92 -28.62 10.81
C ASN A 426 -17.44 -27.70 11.96
N ASP A 427 -16.30 -27.91 12.63
CA ASP A 427 -15.87 -27.16 13.84
C ASP A 427 -14.81 -26.06 13.62
N ARG A 428 -14.78 -25.09 14.53
CA ARG A 428 -14.16 -23.75 14.40
C ARG A 428 -13.59 -23.19 15.68
N THR A 429 -12.78 -23.96 16.35
CA THR A 429 -12.01 -23.48 17.49
C THR A 429 -10.88 -22.57 17.01
N SER A 430 -11.11 -21.25 17.04
CA SER A 430 -10.05 -20.27 16.79
C SER A 430 -9.16 -20.15 18.03
N THR A 431 -8.05 -20.89 18.03
CA THR A 431 -7.01 -20.73 19.06
C THR A 431 -5.85 -19.94 18.47
N ARG A 432 -5.28 -19.00 19.23
CA ARG A 432 -4.12 -18.18 18.81
C ARG A 432 -2.79 -18.95 18.90
N GLN A 433 -2.79 -20.23 18.56
CA GLN A 433 -1.61 -21.10 18.60
C GLN A 433 -1.04 -21.27 17.20
N GLY A 434 0.29 -21.20 17.06
CA GLY A 434 0.95 -21.48 15.79
C GLY A 434 1.07 -22.98 15.53
N LEU A 435 1.09 -23.39 14.26
CA LEU A 435 1.22 -24.81 13.89
C LEU A 435 2.67 -25.30 14.04
N LYS A 436 2.85 -26.47 14.67
CA LYS A 436 4.14 -27.15 14.79
C LYS A 436 4.05 -28.63 14.42
N LEU A 437 5.18 -29.22 14.04
CA LEU A 437 5.37 -30.66 14.04
C LEU A 437 6.06 -31.08 15.34
N VAL A 438 5.59 -32.17 15.96
CA VAL A 438 6.23 -32.72 17.16
C VAL A 438 7.58 -33.40 16.85
N ALA A 439 8.45 -33.46 17.86
CA ALA A 439 9.78 -34.05 17.71
C ALA A 439 9.77 -35.59 17.61
N GLN A 440 8.71 -36.25 18.05
CA GLN A 440 8.55 -37.70 17.92
C GLN A 440 8.06 -38.05 16.50
N LYS A 441 8.60 -39.14 15.95
CA LYS A 441 8.12 -39.74 14.71
C LYS A 441 7.32 -41.00 15.03
N ASP A 442 6.33 -41.30 14.20
CA ASP A 442 5.71 -42.63 14.20
C ASP A 442 6.60 -43.67 13.48
N SER A 443 6.09 -44.89 13.31
CA SER A 443 6.79 -45.96 12.61
C SER A 443 7.01 -45.72 11.11
N TYR A 444 6.28 -44.77 10.52
CA TYR A 444 6.37 -44.39 9.11
C TYR A 444 7.30 -43.18 8.89
N GLY A 445 7.77 -42.56 9.97
CA GLY A 445 8.63 -41.38 9.95
C GLY A 445 7.85 -40.06 10.03
N ASP A 446 6.53 -40.13 10.16
CA ASP A 446 5.64 -38.99 10.16
C ASP A 446 5.56 -38.33 11.53
N ARG A 447 5.29 -37.03 11.54
CA ARG A 447 5.21 -36.22 12.76
C ARG A 447 3.81 -35.69 12.95
N LEU A 448 3.32 -35.75 14.18
CA LEU A 448 2.02 -35.19 14.53
C LEU A 448 2.02 -33.66 14.42
N VAL A 449 0.95 -33.09 13.86
CA VAL A 449 0.76 -31.64 13.80
C VAL A 449 -0.01 -31.19 15.05
N MET A 450 0.45 -30.11 15.67
CA MET A 450 -0.14 -29.54 16.88
C MET A 450 -0.17 -28.02 16.84
N GLY A 451 -1.11 -27.41 17.57
CA GLY A 451 -1.08 -26.02 17.98
C GLY A 451 -0.08 -25.84 19.13
N HIS A 452 0.92 -24.99 18.91
CA HIS A 452 1.94 -24.68 19.89
C HIS A 452 1.47 -23.64 20.90
N ASN A 453 1.56 -23.97 22.19
CA ASN A 453 1.32 -23.05 23.29
C ASN A 453 2.57 -22.28 23.71
N GLY A 454 3.13 -21.50 22.78
CA GLY A 454 4.33 -20.70 23.00
C GLY A 454 4.55 -19.70 21.88
N ASP A 455 5.51 -18.79 22.07
CA ASP A 455 5.89 -17.84 21.02
C ASP A 455 6.64 -18.59 19.91
N ILE A 456 6.01 -18.72 18.74
CA ILE A 456 6.60 -19.37 17.56
C ILE A 456 7.67 -18.51 16.87
N HIS A 457 7.78 -17.22 17.20
CA HIS A 457 8.72 -16.31 16.55
C HIS A 457 10.15 -16.45 17.07
N VAL A 458 10.37 -17.23 18.14
CA VAL A 458 11.70 -17.48 18.72
C VAL A 458 12.55 -18.48 17.92
N ASP A 459 11.92 -19.30 17.07
CA ASP A 459 12.59 -20.30 16.24
C ASP A 459 11.85 -20.50 14.91
N GLU A 460 12.09 -19.57 13.99
CA GLU A 460 11.48 -19.63 12.67
C GLU A 460 11.87 -20.89 11.89
N THR A 461 13.03 -21.50 12.16
CA THR A 461 13.45 -22.71 11.43
C THR A 461 12.51 -23.87 11.71
N ARG A 462 12.04 -23.98 12.95
CA ARG A 462 11.17 -25.06 13.42
C ARG A 462 9.68 -24.84 13.12
N PHE A 463 9.22 -23.60 13.26
CA PHE A 463 7.78 -23.27 13.20
C PHE A 463 7.31 -22.69 11.86
N ARG A 464 8.22 -22.41 10.92
CA ARG A 464 7.86 -21.87 9.60
C ARG A 464 7.34 -22.96 8.66
N TRP A 465 6.39 -22.55 7.84
CA TRP A 465 5.79 -23.35 6.78
C TRP A 465 5.91 -22.59 5.44
N THR A 466 6.13 -23.32 4.37
CA THR A 466 6.29 -22.80 3.01
C THR A 466 5.17 -23.31 2.13
N PHE A 467 4.61 -22.44 1.30
CA PHE A 467 3.62 -22.77 0.28
C PHE A 467 4.34 -23.01 -1.05
N ALA A 468 4.12 -24.16 -1.67
CA ALA A 468 4.65 -24.51 -3.00
C ALA A 468 3.53 -25.03 -3.90
N LEU A 469 3.60 -24.77 -5.21
CA LEU A 469 2.60 -25.29 -6.15
C LEU A 469 2.57 -26.82 -6.10
N TRP A 470 1.37 -27.40 -5.95
CA TRP A 470 1.20 -28.85 -5.90
C TRP A 470 1.64 -29.50 -7.22
N GLY A 471 2.44 -30.57 -7.13
CA GLY A 471 3.03 -31.25 -8.30
C GLY A 471 4.18 -30.50 -8.99
N GLY A 472 4.59 -29.33 -8.49
CA GLY A 472 5.71 -28.55 -9.05
C GLY A 472 7.10 -28.98 -8.55
N ALA A 473 8.15 -28.63 -9.30
CA ALA A 473 9.54 -28.99 -9.00
C ALA A 473 10.05 -28.56 -7.61
N GLY A 474 9.44 -27.52 -7.01
CA GLY A 474 9.78 -27.04 -5.66
C GLY A 474 9.36 -27.98 -4.51
N ALA A 475 8.36 -28.84 -4.72
CA ALA A 475 8.01 -29.90 -3.76
C ALA A 475 9.01 -31.08 -3.82
N ALA A 476 9.66 -31.27 -4.98
CA ALA A 476 10.59 -32.36 -5.23
C ALA A 476 12.04 -32.09 -4.77
N THR A 477 12.45 -30.83 -4.59
CA THR A 477 13.86 -30.46 -4.33
C THR A 477 14.23 -30.28 -2.85
N ALA A 478 13.29 -30.43 -1.91
CA ALA A 478 13.59 -30.50 -0.48
C ALA A 478 14.12 -31.87 -0.05
N THR A 479 15.07 -32.41 -0.80
CA THR A 479 15.90 -33.58 -0.48
C THR A 479 17.32 -33.12 -0.33
N LYS A 480 17.76 -32.90 0.91
CA LYS A 480 19.11 -33.24 1.36
C LYS A 480 19.05 -33.69 2.80
#